data_AF-A0AAU4PD47-F1
#
_entry.id   AF-A0AAU4PD47-F1
#
_cell.length_a   1.000
_cell.length_b   1.000
_cell.length_c   1.000
_cell.angle_alpha   90.00
_cell.angle_beta   90.00
_cell.angle_gamma   90.00
#
_symmetry.space_group_name_H-M   'P 1'
#
loop_
_entity.id
_entity.type
_entity.pdbx_description
1 polymer ?
#
loop_
_entity_poly.entity_id
_entity_poly.type
_entity_poly.pdbx_seq_one_letter_code
_entity_poly.pdbx_strand_id
1 'polypeptide(L)'
;MSRQLAVPVRLAPLLDQFDFGCERLLGRIGGPVVDSGNGVDVEAAPMTDAEYLWEPVPGCWSVRRRTDGPGALATQLVGAGDWGRDSADQPHPVPPPFTTIAWRLTHLAEMLAVRADHAHGTRTLTKGDYRARPDAAGAIASFSAAAGAWREALLAADDAALDRVGHCTYPHGSDAEEPFVDVIWWVNQELLHHGAEIALLRDLYRYRPQHIG
;
A
#
# COMPACT_ATOMS: atom_id res chain seq x y z
N MET A 1 -22.13 -20.66 -8.63
CA MET A 1 -21.62 -20.85 -7.26
C MET A 1 -20.20 -21.36 -7.38
N SER A 2 -19.19 -20.48 -7.26
CA SER A 2 -17.79 -20.90 -7.28
C SER A 2 -17.51 -21.65 -5.99
N ARG A 3 -16.97 -22.86 -6.11
CA ARG A 3 -16.58 -23.70 -4.96
C ARG A 3 -15.36 -23.03 -4.33
N GLN A 4 -15.49 -22.53 -3.10
CA GLN A 4 -14.35 -21.99 -2.36
C GLN A 4 -13.34 -23.11 -2.15
N LEU A 5 -12.12 -22.93 -2.66
CA LEU A 5 -11.04 -23.88 -2.47
C LEU A 5 -10.65 -23.88 -0.99
N ALA A 6 -10.26 -25.05 -0.48
CA ALA A 6 -9.63 -25.10 0.83
C ALA A 6 -8.29 -24.35 0.75
N VAL A 7 -8.02 -23.47 1.70
CA VAL A 7 -6.76 -22.72 1.76
C VAL A 7 -5.59 -23.71 1.87
N PRO A 8 -4.60 -23.67 0.95
CA PRO A 8 -3.42 -24.52 1.05
C PRO A 8 -2.69 -24.32 2.38
N VAL A 9 -2.17 -25.40 2.97
CA VAL A 9 -1.45 -25.35 4.26
C VAL A 9 -0.26 -24.39 4.20
N ARG A 10 0.41 -24.30 3.05
CA ARG A 10 1.54 -23.39 2.82
C ARG A 10 1.14 -21.91 2.72
N LEU A 11 -0.11 -21.64 2.31
CA LEU A 11 -0.64 -20.29 2.22
C LEU A 11 -1.15 -19.77 3.56
N ALA A 12 -1.73 -20.64 4.39
CA ALA A 12 -2.35 -20.27 5.67
C ALA A 12 -1.53 -19.26 6.51
N PRO A 13 -0.25 -19.49 6.85
CA PRO A 13 0.51 -18.54 7.67
C PRO A 13 0.80 -17.21 6.96
N LEU A 14 0.93 -17.21 5.63
CA LEU A 14 1.14 -15.99 4.85
C LEU A 14 -0.16 -15.17 4.75
N LEU A 15 -1.30 -15.84 4.60
CA LEU A 15 -2.62 -15.22 4.61
C LEU A 15 -2.93 -14.62 5.99
N ASP A 16 -2.66 -15.35 7.07
CA ASP A 16 -2.83 -14.84 8.44
C ASP A 16 -1.97 -13.60 8.70
N GLN A 17 -0.70 -13.61 8.25
CA GLN A 17 0.18 -12.45 8.36
C GLN A 17 -0.33 -11.26 7.54
N PHE A 18 -0.85 -11.51 6.33
CA PHE A 18 -1.43 -10.47 5.48
C PHE A 18 -2.67 -9.84 6.12
N ASP A 19 -3.62 -10.69 6.57
CA ASP A 19 -4.86 -10.27 7.21
C ASP A 19 -4.57 -9.45 8.46
N PHE A 20 -3.67 -9.93 9.32
CA PHE A 20 -3.25 -9.22 10.53
C PHE A 20 -2.52 -7.91 10.23
N GLY A 21 -1.65 -7.89 9.22
CA GLY A 21 -0.97 -6.67 8.76
C GLY A 21 -1.95 -5.61 8.27
N CYS A 22 -2.97 -6.02 7.51
CA CYS A 22 -4.03 -5.14 7.01
C CYS A 22 -4.89 -4.62 8.16
N GLU A 23 -5.32 -5.48 9.08
CA GLU A 23 -6.09 -5.11 10.26
C GLU A 23 -5.35 -4.06 11.10
N ARG A 24 -4.08 -4.31 11.41
CA ARG A 24 -3.26 -3.37 12.18
C ARG A 24 -3.11 -2.03 11.48
N LEU A 25 -2.83 -2.02 10.18
CA LEU A 25 -2.70 -0.77 9.43
C LEU A 25 -4.03 -0.03 9.37
N LEU A 26 -5.14 -0.72 9.07
CA LEU A 26 -6.49 -0.14 8.98
C LEU A 26 -6.96 0.42 10.32
N GLY A 27 -6.81 -0.32 11.42
CA GLY A 27 -7.09 0.20 12.77
C GLY A 27 -6.21 1.41 13.08
N ARG A 28 -4.93 1.35 12.70
CA ARG A 28 -3.99 2.45 12.91
C ARG A 28 -4.33 3.70 12.10
N ILE A 29 -4.90 3.62 10.90
CA ILE A 29 -5.23 4.79 10.05
C ILE A 29 -6.70 5.22 10.16
N GLY A 30 -7.61 4.29 10.43
CA GLY A 30 -9.06 4.52 10.49
C GLY A 30 -9.63 4.75 11.88
N GLY A 31 -8.99 4.22 12.94
CA GLY A 31 -9.57 4.22 14.28
C GLY A 31 -10.84 3.35 14.39
N PRO A 32 -11.63 3.46 15.48
CA PRO A 32 -11.40 4.30 16.65
C PRO A 32 -10.37 3.71 17.63
N VAL A 33 -9.89 2.50 17.38
CA VAL A 33 -8.91 1.80 18.21
C VAL A 33 -7.84 1.15 17.35
N VAL A 34 -6.69 0.86 17.96
CA VAL A 34 -5.64 0.02 17.38
C VAL A 34 -5.22 -1.03 18.42
N ASP A 35 -5.05 -2.27 17.98
CA ASP A 35 -4.38 -3.33 18.73
C ASP A 35 -2.97 -3.54 18.13
N SER A 36 -1.96 -3.59 19.00
CA SER A 36 -0.58 -3.86 18.59
C SER A 36 -0.25 -5.35 18.47
N GLY A 37 -1.25 -6.22 18.62
CA GLY A 37 -1.14 -7.67 18.63
C GLY A 37 -1.10 -8.29 20.02
N ASN A 38 -1.48 -7.55 21.05
CA ASN A 38 -1.53 -8.04 22.43
C ASN A 38 -2.96 -8.26 22.95
N GLY A 39 -3.97 -8.06 22.10
CA GLY A 39 -5.38 -8.23 22.46
C GLY A 39 -5.95 -7.04 23.23
N VAL A 40 -5.29 -5.88 23.20
CA VAL A 40 -5.71 -4.69 23.95
C VAL A 40 -5.94 -3.53 22.99
N ASP A 41 -7.19 -3.10 22.93
CA ASP A 41 -7.59 -1.91 22.19
C ASP A 41 -7.03 -0.64 22.86
N VAL A 42 -6.32 0.16 22.06
CA VAL A 42 -5.85 1.50 22.44
C VAL A 42 -6.56 2.53 21.57
N GLU A 43 -7.10 3.58 22.17
CA GLU A 43 -7.80 4.64 21.44
C GLU A 43 -6.89 5.29 20.37
N ALA A 44 -7.39 5.36 19.15
CA ALA A 44 -6.73 5.95 18.00
C ALA A 44 -7.74 6.74 17.17
N ALA A 45 -7.55 8.05 17.09
CA ALA A 45 -8.38 8.90 16.25
C ALA A 45 -8.16 8.58 14.75
N PRO A 46 -9.24 8.64 13.93
CA PRO A 46 -9.11 8.53 12.47
C PRO A 46 -8.10 9.53 11.91
N MET A 47 -7.37 9.13 10.87
CA MET A 47 -6.44 10.00 10.17
C MET A 47 -7.18 11.16 9.51
N THR A 48 -6.70 12.38 9.73
CA THR A 48 -7.25 13.57 9.10
C THR A 48 -6.58 13.85 7.76
N ASP A 49 -7.22 14.63 6.88
CA ASP A 49 -6.61 15.05 5.61
C ASP A 49 -5.31 15.85 5.82
N ALA A 50 -5.26 16.66 6.88
CA ALA A 50 -4.06 17.43 7.23
C ALA A 50 -2.91 16.54 7.72
N GLU A 51 -3.20 15.39 8.32
CA GLU A 51 -2.20 14.38 8.68
C GLU A 51 -1.76 13.58 7.46
N TYR A 52 -2.71 13.15 6.64
CA TYR A 52 -2.48 12.40 5.41
C TYR A 52 -1.55 13.14 4.44
N LEU A 53 -1.78 14.45 4.25
CA LEU A 53 -0.99 15.32 3.36
C LEU A 53 0.19 16.00 4.07
N TRP A 54 0.51 15.64 5.32
CA TRP A 54 1.60 16.28 6.06
C TRP A 54 2.96 15.98 5.43
N GLU A 55 3.73 17.04 5.18
CA GLU A 55 5.12 16.99 4.72
C GLU A 55 6.08 17.17 5.92
N PRO A 56 6.68 16.09 6.46
CA PRO A 56 7.48 16.16 7.69
C PRO A 56 8.88 16.75 7.49
N VAL A 57 9.39 16.71 6.25
CA VAL A 57 10.69 17.28 5.89
C VAL A 57 10.60 18.03 4.55
N PRO A 58 11.39 19.09 4.35
CA PRO A 58 11.44 19.79 3.07
C PRO A 58 11.82 18.86 1.91
N GLY A 59 11.14 19.01 0.78
CA GLY A 59 11.43 18.24 -0.43
C GLY A 59 11.04 16.76 -0.35
N CYS A 60 10.22 16.35 0.62
CA CYS A 60 9.67 15.01 0.64
C CYS A 60 8.73 14.75 -0.55
N TRP A 61 8.61 13.48 -0.91
CA TRP A 61 7.73 12.98 -1.96
C TRP A 61 6.34 12.68 -1.40
N SER A 62 5.31 13.18 -2.08
CA SER A 62 3.92 13.07 -1.67
C SER A 62 3.00 12.67 -2.82
N VAL A 63 1.70 12.75 -2.56
CA VAL A 63 0.66 12.79 -3.59
C VAL A 63 0.37 14.26 -3.90
N ARG A 64 0.43 14.64 -5.18
CA ARG A 64 0.31 16.04 -5.63
C ARG A 64 -0.72 16.18 -6.73
N ARG A 65 -1.32 17.37 -6.82
CA ARG A 65 -2.14 17.71 -7.98
C ARG A 65 -1.25 17.82 -9.20
N ARG A 66 -1.71 17.30 -10.33
CA ARG A 66 -0.98 17.44 -11.60
C ARG A 66 -0.78 18.89 -12.01
N THR A 67 -1.72 19.77 -11.67
CA THR A 67 -1.61 21.22 -11.93
C THR A 67 -0.45 21.88 -11.21
N ASP A 68 0.00 21.28 -10.09
CA ASP A 68 1.05 21.82 -9.25
C ASP A 68 2.42 21.23 -9.63
N GLY A 69 2.44 20.19 -10.46
CA GLY A 69 3.63 19.49 -10.91
C GLY A 69 4.22 18.53 -9.86
N PRO A 70 5.26 17.76 -10.24
CA PRO A 70 5.99 16.92 -9.32
C PRO A 70 6.78 17.74 -8.29
N GLY A 71 7.00 17.15 -7.12
CA GLY A 71 7.81 17.74 -6.05
C GLY A 71 9.31 17.76 -6.38
N ALA A 72 10.11 18.22 -5.41
CA ALA A 72 11.56 18.24 -5.55
C ALA A 72 12.11 16.85 -5.90
N LEU A 73 13.05 16.79 -6.85
CA LEU A 73 13.70 15.57 -7.34
C LEU A 73 12.79 14.55 -8.05
N ALA A 74 11.46 14.72 -8.03
CA ALA A 74 10.55 13.92 -8.83
C ALA A 74 10.53 14.44 -10.28
N THR A 75 10.56 13.53 -11.24
CA THR A 75 10.48 13.87 -12.68
C THR A 75 9.07 13.69 -13.23
N GLN A 76 8.19 13.00 -12.50
CA GLN A 76 6.83 12.71 -12.91
C GLN A 76 5.89 12.48 -11.73
N LEU A 77 4.59 12.52 -12.03
CA LEU A 77 3.51 12.08 -11.15
C LEU A 77 2.86 10.82 -11.74
N VAL A 78 3.04 9.69 -11.05
CA VAL A 78 2.48 8.39 -11.45
C VAL A 78 1.02 8.26 -11.02
N GLY A 79 0.21 7.58 -11.83
CA GLY A 79 -1.22 7.37 -11.63
C GLY A 79 -2.07 7.97 -12.75
N ALA A 80 -3.39 8.02 -12.55
CA ALA A 80 -4.40 8.63 -13.41
C ALA A 80 -5.21 9.70 -12.68
N GLY A 81 -5.89 10.57 -13.43
CA GLY A 81 -6.74 11.63 -12.89
C GLY A 81 -5.95 12.85 -12.41
N ASP A 82 -6.59 13.70 -11.61
CA ASP A 82 -6.05 15.03 -11.26
C ASP A 82 -4.90 15.00 -10.26
N TRP A 83 -4.71 13.87 -9.58
CA TRP A 83 -3.65 13.66 -8.61
C TRP A 83 -2.74 12.52 -9.04
N GLY A 84 -1.47 12.59 -8.65
CA GLY A 84 -0.52 11.52 -8.85
C GLY A 84 0.53 11.50 -7.74
N ARG A 85 1.26 10.39 -7.66
CA ARG A 85 2.31 10.16 -6.68
C ARG A 85 3.65 10.59 -7.25
N ASP A 86 4.43 11.37 -6.48
CA ASP A 86 5.80 11.74 -6.86
C ASP A 86 6.65 10.50 -7.20
N SER A 87 7.31 10.55 -8.34
CA SER A 87 8.20 9.49 -8.80
C SER A 87 9.29 10.03 -9.72
N ALA A 88 10.30 9.21 -9.95
CA ALA A 88 11.35 9.47 -10.92
C ALA A 88 11.74 8.18 -11.64
N ASP A 89 12.00 8.30 -12.94
CA ASP A 89 12.57 7.21 -13.74
C ASP A 89 14.00 6.88 -13.29
N GLN A 90 14.55 5.79 -13.81
CA GLN A 90 15.94 5.42 -13.52
C GLN A 90 16.94 6.35 -14.24
N PRO A 91 18.05 6.73 -13.58
CA PRO A 91 18.42 6.37 -12.20
C PRO A 91 17.60 7.14 -11.17
N HIS A 92 17.22 6.45 -10.08
CA HIS A 92 16.51 7.09 -8.96
C HIS A 92 17.38 8.15 -8.27
N PRO A 93 16.77 9.20 -7.66
CA PRO A 93 17.51 10.23 -6.94
C PRO A 93 18.37 9.65 -5.82
N VAL A 94 19.55 10.26 -5.62
CA VAL A 94 20.47 9.93 -4.54
C VAL A 94 20.75 11.20 -3.72
N PRO A 95 20.46 11.22 -2.40
CA PRO A 95 19.84 10.13 -1.62
C PRO A 95 18.36 9.90 -2.01
N PRO A 96 17.79 8.71 -1.70
CA PRO A 96 16.35 8.47 -1.86
C PRO A 96 15.54 9.52 -1.10
N PRO A 97 14.52 10.14 -1.73
CA PRO A 97 13.70 11.14 -1.06
C PRO A 97 12.88 10.54 0.07
N PHE A 98 12.70 11.30 1.16
CA PHE A 98 11.74 10.93 2.20
C PHE A 98 10.32 10.97 1.63
N THR A 99 9.47 9.99 1.92
CA THR A 99 8.09 9.95 1.41
C THR A 99 7.08 10.33 2.50
N THR A 100 5.87 10.77 2.15
CA THR A 100 4.81 11.11 3.14
C THR A 100 3.91 9.90 3.46
N ILE A 101 2.94 10.09 4.36
CA ILE A 101 1.86 9.10 4.57
C ILE A 101 1.05 8.93 3.27
N ALA A 102 0.67 10.02 2.60
CA ALA A 102 -0.06 9.95 1.34
C ALA A 102 0.67 9.15 0.26
N TRP A 103 1.98 9.35 0.14
CA TRP A 103 2.80 8.60 -0.80
C TRP A 103 2.80 7.10 -0.49
N ARG A 104 3.03 6.72 0.77
CA ARG A 104 3.14 5.31 1.20
C ARG A 104 1.81 4.57 1.12
N LEU A 105 0.71 5.19 1.54
CA LEU A 105 -0.60 4.56 1.48
C LEU A 105 -1.06 4.39 0.02
N THR A 106 -0.78 5.37 -0.84
CA THR A 106 -1.02 5.26 -2.28
C THR A 106 -0.15 4.16 -2.89
N HIS A 107 1.13 4.07 -2.54
CA HIS A 107 2.03 2.99 -3.00
C HIS A 107 1.49 1.62 -2.61
N LEU A 108 1.13 1.39 -1.34
CA LEU A 108 0.58 0.12 -0.89
C LEU A 108 -0.71 -0.25 -1.64
N ALA A 109 -1.64 0.70 -1.78
CA ALA A 109 -2.92 0.45 -2.43
C ALA A 109 -2.77 0.21 -3.94
N GLU A 110 -1.91 0.97 -4.63
CA GLU A 110 -1.51 0.73 -6.03
C GLU A 110 -0.89 -0.65 -6.18
N MET A 111 0.11 -0.95 -5.36
CA MET A 111 0.88 -2.20 -5.37
C MET A 111 -0.02 -3.43 -5.25
N LEU A 112 -0.95 -3.42 -4.29
CA LEU A 112 -1.91 -4.50 -4.08
C LEU A 112 -2.93 -4.61 -5.21
N ALA A 113 -3.49 -3.49 -5.68
CA ALA A 113 -4.50 -3.49 -6.74
C ALA A 113 -3.95 -4.05 -8.06
N VAL A 114 -2.76 -3.60 -8.46
CA VAL A 114 -2.15 -4.09 -9.72
C VAL A 114 -1.74 -5.55 -9.59
N ARG A 115 -1.17 -5.98 -8.45
CA ARG A 115 -0.84 -7.40 -8.24
C ARG A 115 -2.06 -8.30 -8.21
N ALA A 116 -3.17 -7.86 -7.60
CA ALA A 116 -4.42 -8.60 -7.60
C ALA A 116 -4.93 -8.84 -9.03
N ASP A 117 -4.89 -7.81 -9.89
CA ASP A 117 -5.26 -7.93 -11.29
C ASP A 117 -4.33 -8.87 -12.08
N HIS A 118 -3.03 -8.81 -11.78
CA HIS A 118 -2.02 -9.62 -12.46
C HIS A 118 -1.92 -11.07 -11.98
N ALA A 119 -2.45 -11.39 -10.81
CA ALA A 119 -2.56 -12.75 -10.28
C ALA A 119 -3.94 -13.36 -10.58
N HIS A 120 -5.02 -12.60 -10.39
CA HIS A 120 -6.40 -13.08 -10.41
C HIS A 120 -7.39 -12.09 -11.05
N GLY A 121 -6.99 -11.41 -12.12
CA GLY A 121 -7.83 -10.48 -12.88
C GLY A 121 -7.56 -10.50 -14.39
N THR A 122 -7.61 -9.33 -15.02
CA THR A 122 -7.43 -9.17 -16.47
C THR A 122 -5.97 -9.03 -16.88
N ARG A 123 -5.05 -8.83 -15.92
CA ARG A 123 -3.61 -8.63 -16.14
C ARG A 123 -3.29 -7.44 -17.05
N THR A 124 -4.07 -6.38 -16.92
CA THR A 124 -3.99 -5.19 -17.77
C THR A 124 -3.77 -3.90 -16.98
N LEU A 125 -4.02 -3.90 -15.66
CA LEU A 125 -3.80 -2.71 -14.85
C LEU A 125 -2.31 -2.35 -14.82
N THR A 126 -2.02 -1.07 -14.91
CA THR A 126 -0.68 -0.52 -14.71
C THR A 126 -0.70 0.50 -13.58
N LYS A 127 0.48 0.91 -13.09
CA LYS A 127 0.57 2.03 -12.14
C LYS A 127 -0.02 3.32 -12.72
N GLY A 128 0.02 3.48 -14.04
CA GLY A 128 -0.55 4.64 -14.75
C GLY A 128 -2.07 4.70 -14.67
N ASP A 129 -2.76 3.59 -14.41
CA ASP A 129 -4.22 3.54 -14.30
C ASP A 129 -4.71 3.88 -12.88
N TYR A 130 -3.84 3.77 -11.88
CA TYR A 130 -4.20 3.91 -10.49
C TYR A 130 -4.50 5.37 -10.11
N ARG A 131 -5.62 5.63 -9.42
CA ARG A 131 -6.04 6.99 -9.05
C ARG A 131 -5.69 7.30 -7.59
N ALA A 132 -4.63 8.07 -7.39
CA ALA A 132 -4.26 8.58 -6.08
C ALA A 132 -5.38 9.46 -5.49
N ARG A 133 -5.52 9.43 -4.16
CA ARG A 133 -6.62 10.11 -3.46
C ARG A 133 -6.12 11.40 -2.78
N PRO A 134 -6.89 12.50 -2.84
CA PRO A 134 -6.51 13.77 -2.23
C PRO A 134 -6.80 13.85 -0.74
N ASP A 135 -7.53 12.88 -0.20
CA ASP A 135 -8.12 12.89 1.13
C ASP A 135 -7.88 11.54 1.84
N ALA A 136 -7.85 11.59 3.17
CA ALA A 136 -7.54 10.43 4.02
C ALA A 136 -8.60 9.34 3.88
N ALA A 137 -9.88 9.72 3.90
CA ALA A 137 -10.99 8.76 3.83
C ALA A 137 -10.98 7.96 2.52
N GLY A 138 -10.79 8.65 1.40
CA GLY A 138 -10.66 8.04 0.08
C GLY A 138 -9.42 7.15 -0.01
N ALA A 139 -8.28 7.58 0.52
CA ALA A 139 -7.05 6.78 0.49
C ALA A 139 -7.20 5.48 1.31
N ILE A 140 -7.84 5.55 2.49
CA ILE A 140 -8.14 4.39 3.33
C ILE A 140 -9.09 3.44 2.60
N ALA A 141 -10.16 3.96 1.98
CA ALA A 141 -11.10 3.15 1.21
C ALA A 141 -10.41 2.46 0.01
N SER A 142 -9.56 3.19 -0.71
CA SER A 142 -8.77 2.62 -1.81
C SER A 142 -7.82 1.51 -1.35
N PHE A 143 -7.14 1.69 -0.21
CA PHE A 143 -6.29 0.65 0.37
C PHE A 143 -7.09 -0.58 0.79
N SER A 144 -8.22 -0.39 1.48
CA SER A 144 -9.10 -1.48 1.90
C SER A 144 -9.62 -2.29 0.70
N ALA A 145 -10.04 -1.62 -0.38
CA ALA A 145 -10.48 -2.27 -1.60
C ALA A 145 -9.34 -3.07 -2.29
N ALA A 146 -8.14 -2.49 -2.35
CA ALA A 146 -6.98 -3.15 -2.94
C ALA A 146 -6.53 -4.37 -2.12
N ALA A 147 -6.53 -4.25 -0.79
CA ALA A 147 -6.23 -5.35 0.13
C ALA A 147 -7.25 -6.48 -0.01
N GLY A 148 -8.55 -6.14 -0.11
CA GLY A 148 -9.60 -7.12 -0.39
C GLY A 148 -9.39 -7.84 -1.72
N ALA A 149 -9.08 -7.12 -2.80
CA ALA A 149 -8.82 -7.72 -4.11
C ALA A 149 -7.60 -8.66 -4.09
N TRP A 150 -6.51 -8.26 -3.42
CA TRP A 150 -5.34 -9.12 -3.25
C TRP A 150 -5.69 -10.37 -2.44
N ARG A 151 -6.41 -10.21 -1.33
CA ARG A 151 -6.87 -11.33 -0.50
C ARG A 151 -7.71 -12.34 -1.28
N GLU A 152 -8.63 -11.87 -2.14
CA GLU A 152 -9.40 -12.75 -3.02
C GLU A 152 -8.50 -13.50 -4.01
N ALA A 153 -7.45 -12.86 -4.54
CA ALA A 153 -6.45 -13.53 -5.37
C ALA A 153 -5.72 -14.64 -4.60
N LEU A 154 -5.39 -14.42 -3.32
CA LEU A 154 -4.79 -15.44 -2.45
C LEU A 154 -5.74 -16.62 -2.21
N LEU A 155 -7.01 -16.34 -1.89
CA LEU A 155 -8.02 -17.37 -1.62
C LEU A 155 -8.39 -18.21 -2.85
N ALA A 156 -8.12 -17.69 -4.05
CA ALA A 156 -8.31 -18.42 -5.30
C ALA A 156 -7.12 -19.34 -5.66
N ALA A 157 -5.98 -19.22 -4.97
CA ALA A 157 -4.78 -19.99 -5.27
C ALA A 157 -4.81 -21.38 -4.60
N ASP A 158 -4.55 -22.42 -5.40
CA ASP A 158 -4.26 -23.78 -4.92
C ASP A 158 -2.74 -24.02 -4.82
N ASP A 159 -2.33 -25.20 -4.35
CA ASP A 159 -0.91 -25.55 -4.24
C ASP A 159 -0.15 -25.44 -5.58
N ALA A 160 -0.80 -25.75 -6.70
CA ALA A 160 -0.17 -25.64 -8.02
C ALA A 160 0.00 -24.18 -8.47
N ALA A 161 -0.90 -23.28 -8.07
CA ALA A 161 -0.75 -21.85 -8.27
C ALA A 161 0.41 -21.28 -7.43
N LEU A 162 0.55 -21.71 -6.17
CA LEU A 162 1.64 -21.29 -5.29
C LEU A 162 3.03 -21.61 -5.86
N ASP A 163 3.19 -22.78 -6.48
CA ASP A 163 4.46 -23.25 -7.05
C ASP A 163 4.73 -22.70 -8.46
N ARG A 164 3.76 -22.03 -9.09
CA ARG A 164 3.88 -21.57 -10.47
C ARG A 164 4.68 -20.28 -10.55
N VAL A 165 5.86 -20.37 -11.19
CA VAL A 165 6.62 -19.19 -11.64
C VAL A 165 5.80 -18.38 -12.64
N GLY A 166 5.69 -17.07 -12.43
CA GLY A 166 4.92 -16.18 -13.28
C GLY A 166 3.40 -16.35 -13.17
N HIS A 167 2.92 -16.89 -12.04
CA HIS A 167 1.49 -16.85 -11.73
C HIS A 167 1.00 -15.39 -11.65
N CYS A 168 1.71 -14.56 -10.86
CA CYS A 168 1.60 -13.11 -10.89
C CYS A 168 2.50 -12.58 -12.01
N THR A 169 2.00 -11.64 -12.79
CA THR A 169 2.74 -11.04 -13.93
C THR A 169 2.88 -9.53 -13.79
N TYR A 170 2.96 -9.04 -12.55
CA TYR A 170 3.07 -7.62 -12.26
C TYR A 170 4.27 -6.99 -12.99
N PRO A 171 4.08 -5.90 -13.77
CA PRO A 171 5.06 -5.46 -14.77
C PRO A 171 6.22 -4.64 -14.20
N HIS A 172 6.23 -4.34 -12.90
CA HIS A 172 7.22 -3.44 -12.27
C HIS A 172 7.98 -4.11 -11.13
N GLY A 173 8.13 -5.44 -11.18
CA GLY A 173 8.85 -6.26 -10.21
C GLY A 173 9.33 -7.55 -10.86
N SER A 174 9.99 -8.42 -10.08
CA SER A 174 10.41 -9.75 -10.54
C SER A 174 9.29 -10.78 -10.52
N ASP A 175 8.04 -10.39 -10.24
CA ASP A 175 6.89 -11.29 -10.05
C ASP A 175 6.73 -12.36 -11.16
N ALA A 176 7.02 -12.01 -12.42
CA ALA A 176 6.93 -12.92 -13.56
C ALA A 176 7.99 -14.04 -13.55
N GLU A 177 9.06 -13.86 -12.77
CA GLU A 177 10.24 -14.71 -12.66
C GLU A 177 10.26 -15.52 -11.34
N GLU A 178 9.35 -15.22 -10.43
CA GLU A 178 9.29 -15.83 -9.10
C GLU A 178 8.08 -16.79 -8.95
N PRO A 179 8.20 -17.85 -8.13
CA PRO A 179 7.06 -18.60 -7.64
C PRO A 179 6.04 -17.70 -6.94
N PHE A 180 4.75 -18.00 -7.06
CA PHE A 180 3.72 -17.13 -6.48
C PHE A 180 3.83 -17.01 -4.96
N VAL A 181 4.23 -18.09 -4.27
CA VAL A 181 4.45 -18.08 -2.82
C VAL A 181 5.50 -17.04 -2.39
N ASP A 182 6.55 -16.84 -3.18
CA ASP A 182 7.62 -15.88 -2.88
C ASP A 182 7.13 -14.44 -3.13
N VAL A 183 6.30 -14.23 -4.15
CA VAL A 183 5.59 -12.96 -4.38
C VAL A 183 4.70 -12.61 -3.19
N ILE A 184 3.93 -13.56 -2.66
CA ILE A 184 3.06 -13.36 -1.50
C ILE A 184 3.89 -12.99 -0.27
N TRP A 185 4.97 -13.73 -0.02
CA TRP A 185 5.89 -13.43 1.08
C TRP A 185 6.47 -12.01 0.97
N TRP A 186 6.90 -11.60 -0.23
CA TRP A 186 7.44 -10.26 -0.48
C TRP A 186 6.39 -9.16 -0.29
N VAL A 187 5.16 -9.36 -0.78
CA VAL A 187 4.04 -8.42 -0.58
C VAL A 187 3.76 -8.20 0.91
N ASN A 188 3.83 -9.26 1.71
CA ASN A 188 3.70 -9.12 3.17
C ASN A 188 4.83 -8.27 3.78
N GLN A 189 6.07 -8.41 3.29
CA GLN A 189 7.19 -7.57 3.76
C GLN A 189 6.94 -6.08 3.45
N GLU A 190 6.49 -5.76 2.24
CA GLU A 190 6.16 -4.38 1.86
C GLU A 190 5.05 -3.78 2.72
N LEU A 191 3.98 -4.55 2.97
CA LEU A 191 2.86 -4.14 3.81
C LEU A 191 3.34 -3.81 5.23
N LEU A 192 4.12 -4.71 5.84
CA LEU A 192 4.64 -4.52 7.20
C LEU A 192 5.64 -3.35 7.27
N HIS A 193 6.53 -3.25 6.29
CA HIS A 193 7.54 -2.19 6.20
C HIS A 193 6.88 -0.81 6.14
N HIS A 194 6.06 -0.55 5.11
CA HIS A 194 5.43 0.75 4.94
C HIS A 194 4.31 1.01 5.96
N GLY A 195 3.63 -0.03 6.44
CA GLY A 195 2.66 0.09 7.52
C GLY A 195 3.28 0.62 8.82
N ALA A 196 4.48 0.12 9.16
CA ALA A 196 5.24 0.62 10.31
C ALA A 196 5.71 2.07 10.13
N GLU A 197 6.17 2.44 8.94
CA GLU A 197 6.57 3.82 8.64
C GLU A 197 5.38 4.79 8.72
N ILE A 198 4.21 4.40 8.22
CA ILE A 198 2.97 5.16 8.37
C ILE A 198 2.64 5.34 9.85
N ALA A 199 2.68 4.26 10.64
CA ALA A 199 2.39 4.33 12.07
C ALA A 199 3.34 5.30 12.82
N LEU A 200 4.63 5.28 12.49
CA LEU A 200 5.64 6.19 13.03
C LEU A 200 5.36 7.65 12.62
N LEU A 201 5.01 7.89 11.35
CA LEU A 201 4.68 9.24 10.88
C LEU A 201 3.43 9.79 11.54
N ARG A 202 2.43 8.95 11.85
CA ARG A 202 1.26 9.36 12.64
C ARG A 202 1.64 9.80 14.05
N ASP A 203 2.56 9.08 14.71
CA ASP A 203 3.07 9.49 16.03
C ASP A 203 3.82 10.82 15.95
N LEU A 204 4.72 10.96 14.97
CA LEU A 204 5.43 12.21 14.74
C LEU A 204 4.48 13.38 14.45
N TYR A 205 3.42 13.15 13.67
CA TYR A 205 2.39 14.15 13.43
C TYR A 205 1.73 14.58 14.74
N ARG A 206 1.35 13.65 15.61
CA ARG A 206 0.72 13.95 16.91
C ARG A 206 1.63 14.79 17.82
N TYR A 207 2.93 14.51 17.85
CA TYR A 207 3.89 15.19 18.71
C TYR A 207 4.59 16.39 18.06
N ARG A 208 4.27 16.71 16.80
CA ARG A 208 4.87 17.86 16.12
C ARG A 208 4.54 19.16 16.87
N PRO A 209 5.46 20.13 16.90
CA PRO A 209 5.12 21.47 17.38
C PRO A 209 3.95 22.01 16.57
N GLN A 210 2.85 22.33 17.23
CA GLN A 210 1.83 23.17 16.61
C GLN A 210 2.45 24.56 16.56
N HIS A 211 2.70 25.10 15.35
CA HIS A 211 3.06 26.49 15.23
C HIS A 211 1.90 27.33 15.78
N ILE A 212 2.04 27.80 17.01
CA ILE A 212 1.22 28.89 17.53
C ILE A 212 1.71 30.12 16.77
N GLY A 213 0.96 30.49 15.74
CA GLY A 213 1.17 31.75 15.02
C GLY A 213 0.93 32.96 15.91
#